data_AF-A0A2G2LXL9-F1
#
_entry.id   AF-A0A2G2LXL9-F1
#
_cell.length_a   1.000
_cell.length_b   1.000
_cell.length_c   1.000
_cell.angle_alpha   90.00
_cell.angle_beta   90.00
_cell.angle_gamma   90.00
#
_symmetry.space_group_name_H-M   'P 1'
#
loop_
_entity.id
_entity.type
_entity.pdbx_description
1 polymer ?
#
loop_
_entity_poly.entity_id
_entity_poly.type
_entity_poly.pdbx_seq_one_letter_code
_entity_poly.pdbx_strand_id
1 'polypeptide(L)' 'MADKKDRKDIICSCTGTTKQKILQLIDDGATDIAKISSATGAMTGCASCDVLIIDLLKEHIKS' A
#
# COMPACT_ATOMS: atom_id res chain seq x y z
N MET A 1 -18.89 0.11 15.93
CA MET A 1 -19.12 0.10 14.47
C MET A 1 -18.11 -0.84 13.83
N ALA A 2 -18.53 -1.92 13.17
CA ALA A 2 -17.63 -2.84 12.47
C ALA A 2 -17.34 -2.26 11.08
N ASP A 3 -16.14 -1.71 10.92
CA ASP A 3 -15.68 -1.05 9.70
C ASP A 3 -15.64 -2.03 8.52
N LYS A 4 -16.25 -1.61 7.41
CA LYS A 4 -16.41 -2.34 6.16
C LYS A 4 -15.03 -2.58 5.50
N LYS A 5 -14.36 -3.68 5.82
CA LYS A 5 -13.32 -4.24 4.96
C LYS A 5 -13.96 -5.36 4.16
N ASP A 6 -13.96 -5.25 2.84
CA ASP A 6 -13.81 -6.36 1.88
C ASP A 6 -14.28 -5.93 0.49
N ARG A 7 -13.48 -6.30 -0.52
CA ARG A 7 -13.74 -6.29 -1.99
C ARG A 7 -13.02 -5.27 -2.87
N LYS A 8 -11.98 -4.58 -2.39
CA LYS A 8 -11.03 -3.84 -3.25
C LYS A 8 -9.62 -3.89 -2.68
N ASP A 9 -9.12 -5.09 -2.42
CA ASP A 9 -7.80 -5.23 -1.82
C ASP A 9 -6.67 -4.98 -2.80
N ILE A 10 -6.90 -5.03 -4.12
CA ILE A 10 -5.89 -4.66 -5.12
C ILE A 10 -5.77 -3.13 -5.20
N ILE A 11 -4.62 -2.61 -4.78
CA ILE A 11 -4.25 -1.18 -4.82
C ILE A 11 -3.55 -0.85 -6.13
N CYS A 12 -2.71 -1.76 -6.63
CA CYS A 12 -2.04 -1.62 -7.93
C CYS A 12 -2.39 -2.82 -8.81
N SER A 13 -3.15 -2.57 -9.89
CA SER A 13 -3.45 -3.59 -10.89
C SER A 13 -2.24 -3.92 -11.79
N CYS A 14 -1.27 -3.01 -11.91
CA CYS A 14 -0.09 -3.22 -12.75
C CYS A 14 0.84 -4.31 -12.20
N THR A 15 1.05 -4.32 -10.88
CA THR A 15 1.92 -5.28 -10.20
C THR A 15 1.16 -6.30 -9.36
N GLY A 16 -0.17 -6.18 -9.28
CA GLY A 16 -1.00 -7.01 -8.41
C GLY A 16 -0.82 -6.70 -6.92
N THR A 17 -0.31 -5.51 -6.58
CA THR A 17 -0.08 -5.13 -5.18
C THR A 17 -1.39 -4.93 -4.46
N THR A 18 -1.55 -5.60 -3.31
CA THR A 18 -2.73 -5.48 -2.47
C THR A 18 -2.49 -4.63 -1.22
N LYS A 19 -3.58 -4.11 -0.65
CA LYS A 19 -3.60 -3.38 0.62
C LYS A 19 -2.99 -4.22 1.74
N GLN A 20 -3.36 -5.51 1.82
CA GLN A 20 -2.76 -6.42 2.80
C GLN A 20 -1.25 -6.55 2.63
N LYS A 21 -0.75 -6.61 1.40
CA LYS A 21 0.69 -6.67 1.14
C LYS A 21 1.41 -5.40 1.61
N ILE A 22 0.81 -4.23 1.36
CA ILE A 22 1.34 -2.95 1.85
C ILE A 22 1.35 -2.90 3.38
N LEU A 23 0.25 -3.30 4.03
CA LEU A 23 0.17 -3.34 5.49
C LEU A 23 1.21 -4.30 6.10
N GLN A 24 1.41 -5.48 5.50
CA GLN A 24 2.48 -6.39 5.91
C GLN A 24 3.85 -5.74 5.81
N LEU A 25 4.13 -5.02 4.71
CA LEU A 25 5.41 -4.33 4.56
C LEU A 25 5.59 -3.23 5.60
N ILE A 26 4.53 -2.48 5.91
CA ILE A 26 4.57 -1.45 6.96
C ILE A 26 4.88 -2.08 8.33
N ASP A 27 4.26 -3.21 8.64
CA ASP A 27 4.52 -4.00 9.87
C ASP A 27 5.97 -4.53 9.90
N ASP A 28 6.51 -4.93 8.75
CA ASP A 28 7.90 -5.35 8.56
C ASP A 28 8.91 -4.17 8.67
N GLY A 29 8.43 -2.93 8.81
CA GLY A 29 9.25 -1.72 8.96
C GLY A 29 9.38 -0.88 7.68
N ALA A 30 8.49 -1.06 6.71
CA ALA A 30 8.38 -0.19 5.55
C ALA A 30 7.65 1.12 5.92
N THR A 31 8.42 2.10 6.38
CA THR A 31 7.96 3.44 6.75
C THR A 31 7.86 4.41 5.58
N ASP A 32 8.24 3.97 4.37
CA ASP A 32 8.42 4.86 3.22
C ASP A 32 7.93 4.21 1.94
N ILE A 33 7.41 5.05 1.04
CA ILE A 33 6.99 4.62 -0.30
C ILE A 33 8.13 4.00 -1.11
N ALA A 34 9.37 4.43 -0.88
CA ALA A 34 10.54 3.84 -1.54
C ALA A 34 10.72 2.36 -1.15
N LYS A 35 10.54 2.03 0.14
CA LYS A 35 10.60 0.63 0.62
C LYS A 35 9.44 -0.19 0.04
N ILE A 36 8.23 0.36 0.05
CA ILE A 36 7.06 -0.32 -0.52
C ILE A 36 7.22 -0.54 -2.02
N SER A 37 7.70 0.47 -2.76
CA SER A 37 7.98 0.37 -4.20
C SER A 37 9.06 -0.67 -4.47
N SER A 38 10.16 -0.65 -3.70
CA SER A 38 11.25 -1.61 -3.87
C SER A 38 10.81 -3.05 -3.55
N ALA A 39 9.87 -3.24 -2.61
CA ALA A 39 9.39 -4.55 -2.22
C ALA A 39 8.25 -5.10 -3.10
N THR A 40 7.41 -4.21 -3.65
CA THR A 40 6.22 -4.60 -4.44
C THR A 40 6.37 -4.34 -5.94
N GLY A 41 7.36 -3.55 -6.35
CA GLY A 41 7.49 -3.01 -7.70
C GLY A 41 6.41 -2.00 -8.08
N ALA A 42 5.41 -1.73 -7.21
CA ALA A 42 4.39 -0.72 -7.46
C ALA A 42 5.05 0.67 -7.60
N MET A 43 4.37 1.61 -8.26
CA MET A 43 4.84 2.99 -8.44
C MET A 43 6.02 3.17 -9.42
N THR A 44 6.56 2.10 -10.01
CA THR A 44 7.67 2.17 -10.99
C THR A 44 7.25 2.43 -12.44
N GLY A 45 5.96 2.25 -12.74
CA GLY A 45 5.42 2.35 -14.11
C GLY A 45 4.34 3.43 -14.25
N CYS A 46 3.11 3.12 -13.80
CA CYS A 46 1.92 3.94 -14.11
C CYS A 46 1.62 5.05 -13.08
N ALA A 47 2.29 5.04 -11.92
CA ALA A 47 2.09 5.97 -10.80
C ALA A 47 0.65 6.12 -10.25
N SER A 48 -0.31 5.32 -10.74
CA SER A 48 -1.73 5.45 -10.43
C SER A 48 -2.10 4.96 -9.02
N CYS A 49 -1.27 4.10 -8.44
CA CYS A 49 -1.43 3.58 -7.08
C CYS A 49 -0.68 4.40 -6.02
N ASP A 50 0.10 5.39 -6.41
CA ASP A 50 1.05 6.08 -5.53
C ASP A 50 0.32 6.83 -4.41
N VAL A 51 -0.71 7.59 -4.79
CA VAL A 51 -1.53 8.36 -3.83
C VAL A 51 -2.21 7.43 -2.82
N LEU A 52 -2.73 6.28 -3.28
CA LEU A 52 -3.38 5.30 -2.40
C LEU A 52 -2.40 4.68 -1.40
N ILE A 53 -1.17 4.37 -1.84
CA ILE A 53 -0.11 3.83 -0.98
C ILE A 53 0.35 4.88 0.03
N ILE A 54 0.53 6.13 -0.41
CA ILE A 54 0.93 7.26 0.45
C ILE A 54 -0.11 7.49 1.54
N ASP A 55 -1.40 7.52 1.19
CA ASP A 55 -2.47 7.76 2.15
C ASP A 55 -2.57 6.61 3.17
N LEU A 56 -2.48 5.35 2.72
CA LEU A 56 -2.43 4.18 3.61
C LEU A 56 -1.26 4.25 4.59
N LEU A 57 -0.08 4.61 4.09
CA LEU A 57 1.13 4.74 4.90
C LEU A 57 0.98 5.84 5.94
N LYS A 58 0.47 7.01 5.55
CA LYS A 58 0.20 8.13 6.46
C LYS A 58 -0.83 7.78 7.53
N GLU A 59 -1.89 7.07 7.18
CA GLU A 59 -2.89 6.61 8.15
C GLU A 59 -2.29 5.64 9.17
N HIS A 60 -1.40 4.74 8.74
CA HIS A 60 -0.77 3.75 9.63
C HIS A 60 0.34 4.34 10.51
N ILE A 61 1.21 5.21 9.97
CA ILE A 61 2.33 5.80 10.74
C ILE A 61 1.82 6.85 11.75
N LYS A 62 0.65 7.45 11.51
CA LYS A 62 0.08 8.46 12.41
C LYS A 62 -0.62 7.86 13.64
N SER A 63 -0.71 6.53 13.75
CA SER A 63 -1.43 5.82 14.81
C SER A 63 -0.53 5.26 15.90
#